data_AF-A0A7V2X8M5-F1
#
_entry.id   AF-A0A7V2X8M5-F1
#
_cell.length_a   1.000
_cell.length_b   1.000
_cell.length_c   1.000
_cell.angle_alpha   90.00
_cell.angle_beta   90.00
_cell.angle_gamma   90.00
#
_symmetry.space_group_name_H-M   'P 1'
#
loop_
_entity.id
_entity.type
_entity.pdbx_description
1 polymer ?
#
loop_
_entity_poly.entity_id
_entity_poly.type
_entity_poly.pdbx_seq_one_letter_code
_entity_poly.pdbx_strand_id
1 'polypeptide(L)'
;MGVAIRKETPSPSPEPVAQLLGLTREICSRFQLLSLNRQLEACETLLNQNRLIDVAVLGQFKAGKSSFLNSLIGKPILPVGVIPVTTTITRLQFGKKERAIVRHFDGREEEVELSEIEEFTSEGKNPANRKNVDVVDVELPTLEGLAGLRLVDTPGLGSIFKYHLETSENWLPEVGAALLAISADRPLSGDDLQLIRDLRKHTPRIV
;
A
#
# COMPACT_ATOMS: atom_id res chain seq x y z
N MET A 1 29.54 1.45 26.17
CA MET A 1 28.35 0.80 26.72
C MET A 1 27.62 0.16 25.53
N GLY A 2 27.83 -1.15 25.31
CA GLY A 2 27.40 -1.83 24.09
C GLY A 2 25.92 -2.17 24.12
N VAL A 3 25.17 -1.76 23.10
CA VAL A 3 23.78 -2.16 22.90
C VAL A 3 23.79 -3.61 22.41
N ALA A 4 23.24 -4.51 23.22
CA ALA A 4 23.06 -5.90 22.84
C ALA A 4 22.06 -5.98 21.67
N ILE A 5 22.57 -6.32 20.49
CA ILE A 5 21.76 -6.70 19.33
C ILE A 5 21.02 -7.98 19.73
N ARG A 6 19.70 -7.90 19.91
CA ARG A 6 18.86 -9.07 20.13
C ARG A 6 19.02 -9.99 18.91
N LYS A 7 19.43 -11.23 19.13
CA LYS A 7 19.41 -12.28 18.11
C LYS A 7 18.00 -12.38 17.56
N GLU A 8 17.84 -12.13 16.26
CA GLU A 8 16.61 -12.43 15.53
C GLU A 8 16.30 -13.92 15.72
N THR A 9 15.12 -14.21 16.28
CA THR A 9 14.57 -15.56 16.21
C THR A 9 14.35 -15.90 14.74
N PRO A 10 14.84 -17.04 14.22
CA PRO A 10 14.59 -17.42 12.84
C PRO A 10 13.08 -17.49 12.62
N SER A 11 12.60 -16.80 11.59
CA SER A 11 11.21 -16.91 11.14
C SER A 11 10.90 -18.40 10.90
N PRO A 12 9.77 -18.94 11.38
CA PRO A 12 9.41 -20.32 11.10
C PRO A 12 9.40 -20.53 9.58
N SER A 13 9.94 -21.66 9.11
CA SER A 13 9.86 -22.01 7.69
C SER A 13 8.38 -22.01 7.25
N PRO A 14 8.04 -21.61 6.02
CA PRO A 14 6.65 -21.59 5.55
C PRO A 14 6.05 -23.00 5.37
N GLU A 15 6.89 -24.04 5.34
CA GLU A 15 6.49 -25.43 5.10
C GLU A 15 5.41 -25.99 6.05
N PRO A 16 5.46 -25.78 7.38
CA PRO A 16 4.45 -26.30 8.30
C PRO A 16 3.09 -25.62 8.12
N VAL A 17 3.08 -24.32 7.76
CA VAL A 17 1.83 -23.57 7.57
C VAL A 17 1.16 -23.95 6.26
N ALA A 18 1.94 -24.15 5.19
CA ALA A 18 1.44 -24.64 3.91
C ALA A 18 0.79 -26.03 4.03
N GLN A 19 1.40 -26.93 4.81
CA GLN A 19 0.84 -28.25 5.10
C GLN A 19 -0.48 -28.16 5.88
N LEU A 20 -0.57 -27.27 6.87
CA LEU A 20 -1.79 -27.04 7.63
C LEU A 20 -2.92 -26.46 6.78
N LEU A 21 -2.62 -25.52 5.88
CA LEU A 21 -3.63 -25.00 4.94
C LEU A 21 -4.11 -26.08 3.97
N GLY A 22 -3.19 -26.91 3.45
CA GLY A 22 -3.53 -28.06 2.61
C GLY A 22 -4.50 -29.02 3.30
N LEU A 23 -4.21 -29.39 4.56
CA LEU A 23 -5.08 -30.25 5.37
C LEU A 23 -6.45 -29.60 5.63
N THR A 24 -6.46 -28.29 5.92
CA THR A 24 -7.69 -27.54 6.18
C THR A 24 -8.56 -27.46 4.92
N ARG A 25 -7.96 -27.27 3.74
CA ARG A 25 -8.65 -27.29 2.45
C ARG A 25 -9.25 -28.66 2.15
N GLU A 26 -8.51 -29.74 2.43
CA GLU A 26 -9.02 -31.10 2.26
C GLU A 26 -10.26 -31.35 3.13
N ILE A 27 -10.20 -30.96 4.40
CA ILE A 27 -11.34 -31.04 5.33
C ILE A 27 -12.52 -30.20 4.82
N CYS A 28 -12.28 -28.94 4.45
CA CYS A 28 -13.36 -28.06 3.96
C CYS A 28 -14.02 -28.60 2.70
N SER A 29 -13.25 -29.17 1.78
CA SER A 29 -13.77 -29.84 0.57
C SER A 29 -14.59 -31.09 0.92
N ARG A 30 -14.04 -31.97 1.78
CA ARG A 30 -14.70 -33.21 2.20
C ARG A 30 -16.02 -32.99 2.93
N PHE A 31 -16.11 -31.94 3.75
CA PHE A 31 -17.29 -31.62 4.55
C PHE A 31 -18.14 -30.47 3.98
N GLN A 32 -17.85 -29.99 2.77
CA GLN A 32 -18.56 -28.91 2.07
C GLN A 32 -18.69 -27.60 2.90
N LEU A 33 -17.63 -27.21 3.60
CA LEU A 33 -17.58 -25.99 4.41
C LEU A 33 -17.29 -24.74 3.57
N LEU A 34 -18.21 -24.40 2.66
CA LEU A 34 -18.03 -23.34 1.65
C LEU A 34 -17.74 -21.96 2.24
N SER A 35 -18.21 -21.67 3.46
CA SER A 35 -17.98 -20.40 4.15
C SER A 35 -16.51 -20.11 4.44
N LEU A 36 -15.66 -21.16 4.48
CA LEU A 36 -14.23 -21.06 4.81
C LEU A 36 -13.34 -20.89 3.58
N ASN A 37 -13.86 -21.07 2.36
CA ASN A 37 -13.06 -21.01 1.14
C ASN A 37 -12.40 -19.64 0.95
N ARG A 38 -13.11 -18.55 1.23
CA ARG A 38 -12.56 -17.19 1.11
C ARG A 38 -11.41 -16.96 2.10
N GLN A 39 -11.53 -17.40 3.35
CA GLN A 39 -10.42 -17.28 4.30
C GLN A 39 -9.24 -18.17 3.92
N LEU A 40 -9.48 -19.39 3.41
CA LEU A 40 -8.42 -20.29 2.94
C LEU A 40 -7.65 -19.71 1.75
N GLU A 41 -8.36 -19.18 0.75
CA GLU A 41 -7.75 -18.49 -0.39
C GLU A 41 -6.92 -17.29 0.07
N ALA A 42 -7.43 -16.48 1.01
CA ALA A 42 -6.68 -15.37 1.58
C ALA A 42 -5.39 -15.85 2.28
N CYS A 43 -5.47 -16.89 3.13
CA CYS A 43 -4.33 -17.45 3.83
C CYS A 43 -3.29 -18.06 2.88
N GLU A 44 -3.71 -18.78 1.84
CA GLU A 44 -2.80 -19.35 0.85
C GLU A 44 -2.12 -18.26 0.02
N THR A 45 -2.88 -17.23 -0.34
CA THR A 45 -2.32 -16.05 -1.01
C THR A 45 -1.29 -15.35 -0.12
N LEU A 46 -1.48 -15.33 1.20
CA LEU A 46 -0.51 -14.81 2.16
C LEU A 46 0.74 -15.70 2.31
N LEU A 47 0.61 -17.02 2.11
CA LEU A 47 1.74 -17.97 2.17
C LEU A 47 2.56 -18.03 0.89
N ASN A 48 2.07 -17.48 -0.22
CA ASN A 48 2.87 -17.37 -1.44
C ASN A 48 4.15 -16.60 -1.13
N GLN A 49 5.30 -17.25 -1.38
CA GLN A 49 6.63 -16.87 -0.91
C GLN A 49 7.15 -15.49 -1.38
N ASN A 50 6.35 -14.70 -2.09
CA ASN A 50 6.71 -13.37 -2.61
C ASN A 50 5.59 -12.34 -2.42
N ARG A 51 4.62 -12.54 -1.51
CA ARG A 51 3.61 -11.50 -1.28
C ARG A 51 4.26 -10.33 -0.55
N LEU A 52 4.30 -9.19 -1.24
CA LEU A 52 4.75 -7.93 -0.66
C LEU A 52 3.77 -7.50 0.44
N ILE A 53 4.31 -6.99 1.54
CA ILE A 53 3.52 -6.37 2.60
C ILE A 53 3.29 -4.91 2.23
N ASP A 54 2.04 -4.53 2.04
CA ASP A 54 1.67 -3.15 1.75
C ASP A 54 1.83 -2.28 3.00
N VAL A 55 2.62 -1.22 2.85
CA VAL A 55 2.83 -0.18 3.87
C VAL A 55 2.23 1.12 3.33
N ALA A 56 1.02 1.44 3.81
CA ALA A 56 0.29 2.63 3.40
C ALA A 56 0.82 3.89 4.09
N VAL A 57 1.14 4.93 3.33
CA VAL A 57 1.36 6.27 3.91
C VAL A 57 0.06 7.05 3.82
N LEU A 58 -0.51 7.36 4.99
CA LEU A 58 -1.82 7.98 5.16
C LEU A 58 -1.69 9.31 5.87
N GLY A 59 -2.68 10.17 5.71
CA GLY A 59 -2.69 11.49 6.33
C GLY A 59 -3.37 12.52 5.44
N GLN A 60 -3.66 13.67 6.04
CA GLN A 60 -4.34 14.76 5.34
C GLN A 60 -3.58 15.24 4.09
N PHE A 61 -4.29 16.01 3.28
CA PHE A 61 -3.64 16.79 2.23
C PHE A 61 -2.55 17.67 2.81
N LYS A 62 -1.41 17.73 2.10
CA LYS A 62 -0.23 18.49 2.51
C LYS A 62 0.43 18.03 3.82
N ALA A 63 0.16 16.80 4.26
CA ALA A 63 0.88 16.19 5.39
C ALA A 63 2.32 15.76 5.04
N GLY A 64 2.78 15.97 3.79
CA GLY A 64 4.15 15.65 3.37
C GLY A 64 4.39 14.18 3.00
N LYS A 65 3.34 13.40 2.71
CA LYS A 65 3.42 11.95 2.41
C LYS A 65 4.37 11.61 1.26
N SER A 66 4.11 12.17 0.08
CA SER A 66 4.93 11.93 -1.13
C SER A 66 6.36 12.48 -0.94
N SER A 67 6.53 13.59 -0.22
CA SER A 67 7.85 14.10 0.15
C SER A 67 8.61 13.15 1.08
N PHE A 68 7.96 12.61 2.10
CA PHE A 68 8.52 11.61 3.01
C PHE A 68 8.96 10.36 2.26
N LEU A 69 8.12 9.84 1.37
CA LEU A 69 8.43 8.69 0.53
C LEU A 69 9.62 8.98 -0.40
N ASN A 70 9.64 10.13 -1.08
CA ASN A 70 10.78 10.53 -1.91
C ASN A 70 12.08 10.61 -1.10
N SER A 71 12.05 11.15 0.12
CA SER A 71 13.20 11.18 1.02
C SER A 71 13.63 9.79 1.48
N LEU A 72 12.68 8.89 1.77
CA LEU A 72 12.96 7.50 2.16
C LEU A 72 13.60 6.72 1.01
N ILE A 73 13.16 6.95 -0.23
CA ILE A 73 13.70 6.34 -1.45
C ILE A 73 15.05 6.97 -1.84
N GLY A 74 15.27 8.23 -1.46
CA GLY A 74 16.41 9.05 -1.89
C GLY A 74 16.28 9.61 -3.31
N LYS A 75 15.07 9.59 -3.91
CA LYS A 75 14.80 10.08 -5.27
C LYS A 75 13.44 10.81 -5.34
N PRO A 76 13.32 11.88 -6.16
CA PRO A 76 12.06 12.60 -6.34
C PRO A 76 11.16 11.91 -7.38
N ILE A 77 10.59 10.76 -7.04
CA ILE A 77 9.77 9.95 -7.96
C ILE A 77 8.30 10.37 -7.92
N LEU A 78 7.75 10.55 -6.72
CA LEU A 78 6.36 10.92 -6.54
C LEU A 78 6.18 12.43 -6.73
N PRO A 79 5.08 12.88 -7.34
CA PRO A 79 4.81 14.31 -7.50
C PRO A 79 4.58 14.98 -6.14
N VAL A 80 5.10 16.21 -5.98
CA VAL A 80 4.98 17.02 -4.77
C VAL A 80 4.46 18.41 -5.13
N GLY A 81 3.40 18.88 -4.46
CA GLY A 81 2.78 20.17 -4.81
C GLY A 81 1.75 20.69 -3.80
N VAL A 82 1.32 21.94 -4.01
CA VAL A 82 0.37 22.70 -3.16
C VAL A 82 -1.10 22.57 -3.58
N ILE A 83 -1.38 21.94 -4.71
CA ILE A 83 -2.72 21.56 -5.20
C ILE A 83 -2.88 20.06 -4.91
N PRO A 84 -4.07 19.48 -4.62
CA PRO A 84 -4.21 18.04 -4.37
C PRO A 84 -3.42 17.23 -5.42
N VAL A 85 -2.35 16.55 -5.02
CA VAL A 85 -1.32 16.07 -5.97
C VAL A 85 -1.50 14.61 -6.38
N THR A 86 -2.45 13.89 -5.78
CA THR A 86 -2.63 12.45 -6.04
C THR A 86 -4.11 12.15 -6.15
N THR A 87 -4.57 11.72 -7.34
CA THR A 87 -5.91 11.16 -7.59
C THR A 87 -5.92 9.63 -7.54
N THR A 88 -4.72 9.05 -7.64
CA THR A 88 -4.50 7.64 -7.95
C THR A 88 -3.51 7.05 -6.95
N ILE A 89 -3.71 5.78 -6.59
CA ILE A 89 -2.77 5.04 -5.73
C ILE A 89 -1.47 4.79 -6.50
N THR A 90 -0.34 5.10 -5.87
CA THR A 90 1.00 4.77 -6.41
C THR A 90 1.70 3.81 -5.47
N ARG A 91 2.16 2.68 -5.99
CA ARG A 91 2.83 1.64 -5.23
C ARG A 91 4.28 1.54 -5.65
N LEU A 92 5.17 1.51 -4.67
CA LEU A 92 6.61 1.50 -4.85
C LEU A 92 7.17 0.20 -4.27
N GLN A 93 7.87 -0.58 -5.08
CA GLN A 93 8.42 -1.86 -4.69
C GLN A 93 9.83 -2.07 -5.24
N PHE A 94 10.54 -3.04 -4.70
CA PHE A 94 11.82 -3.45 -5.27
C PHE A 94 11.64 -4.04 -6.66
N GLY A 95 12.51 -3.64 -7.59
CA GLY A 95 12.75 -4.35 -8.84
C GLY A 95 14.17 -4.15 -9.33
N LYS A 96 14.64 -5.06 -10.17
CA LYS A 96 16.03 -5.08 -10.66
C LYS A 96 16.35 -3.91 -11.61
N LYS A 97 15.32 -3.27 -12.15
CA LYS A 97 15.41 -2.13 -13.07
C LYS A 97 14.37 -1.10 -12.66
N GLU A 98 14.64 0.14 -13.01
CA GLU A 98 13.65 1.21 -12.89
C GLU A 98 12.55 0.98 -13.92
N ARG A 99 11.30 0.95 -13.44
CA ARG A 99 10.13 0.71 -14.27
C ARG A 99 8.90 1.36 -13.64
N ALA A 100 8.04 1.97 -14.44
CA ALA A 100 6.69 2.35 -14.01
C ALA A 100 5.65 1.70 -14.92
N ILE A 101 4.62 1.13 -14.30
CA ILE A 101 3.51 0.46 -14.99
C ILE A 101 2.22 1.13 -14.53
N VAL A 102 1.50 1.71 -15.47
CA VAL A 102 0.18 2.30 -15.26
C VAL A 102 -0.87 1.25 -15.61
N ARG A 103 -1.74 0.92 -14.66
CA ARG A 103 -2.93 0.10 -14.93
C ARG A 103 -4.18 0.96 -14.92
N HIS A 104 -5.08 0.67 -15.83
CA HIS A 104 -6.36 1.35 -15.97
C HIS A 104 -7.51 0.45 -15.52
N PHE A 105 -8.64 1.05 -15.16
CA PHE A 105 -9.83 0.30 -14.75
C PHE A 105 -10.45 -0.55 -15.87
N ASP A 106 -10.11 -0.27 -17.13
CA ASP A 106 -10.51 -1.08 -18.29
C ASP A 106 -9.60 -2.29 -18.53
N GLY A 107 -8.59 -2.50 -17.67
CA GLY A 107 -7.63 -3.59 -17.76
C GLY A 107 -6.42 -3.31 -18.65
N ARG A 108 -6.33 -2.12 -19.27
CA ARG A 108 -5.15 -1.71 -20.03
C ARG A 108 -3.96 -1.54 -19.08
N GLU A 109 -2.78 -1.99 -19.52
CA GLU A 109 -1.51 -1.70 -18.87
C GLU A 109 -0.57 -1.00 -19.86
N GLU A 110 0.14 0.02 -19.38
CA GLU A 110 1.22 0.66 -20.15
C GLU A 110 2.45 0.88 -19.28
N GLU A 111 3.62 0.64 -19.88
CA GLU A 111 4.90 0.97 -19.26
C GLU A 111 5.30 2.39 -19.66
N VAL A 112 5.64 3.21 -18.67
CA VAL A 112 5.95 4.63 -18.83
C VAL A 112 7.28 4.96 -18.18
N GLU A 113 7.88 6.07 -18.60
CA GLU A 113 9.09 6.57 -17.93
C GLU A 113 8.75 7.10 -16.53
N LEU A 114 9.68 7.00 -15.58
CA LEU A 114 9.46 7.49 -14.22
C LEU A 114 9.10 8.98 -14.18
N SER A 115 9.64 9.76 -15.12
CA SER A 115 9.33 11.19 -15.29
C SER A 115 7.89 11.47 -15.73
N GLU A 116 7.19 10.48 -16.27
CA GLU A 116 5.82 10.60 -16.78
C GLU A 116 4.77 10.24 -15.73
N ILE A 117 5.16 9.70 -14.56
CA ILE A 117 4.23 9.31 -13.49
C ILE A 117 3.30 10.46 -13.09
N GLU A 118 3.81 11.70 -13.07
CA GLU A 118 3.01 12.89 -12.73
C GLU A 118 1.84 13.09 -13.71
N GLU A 119 1.99 12.69 -14.98
CA GLU A 119 0.94 12.80 -15.99
C GLU A 119 -0.29 11.95 -15.65
N PHE A 120 -0.13 10.91 -14.84
CA PHE A 120 -1.20 9.96 -14.48
C PHE A 120 -1.72 10.15 -13.07
N THR A 121 -0.88 10.66 -12.17
CA THR A 121 -1.16 10.66 -10.72
C THR A 121 -1.60 12.03 -10.20
N SER A 122 -1.17 13.13 -10.84
CA SER A 122 -1.43 14.50 -10.37
C SER A 122 -2.76 15.06 -10.83
N GLU A 123 -3.52 15.72 -9.94
CA GLU A 123 -4.76 16.44 -10.29
C GLU A 123 -4.51 17.51 -11.37
N GLY A 124 -3.30 18.10 -11.40
CA GLY A 124 -2.95 19.10 -12.41
C GLY A 124 -2.86 18.55 -13.84
N LYS A 125 -2.54 17.26 -13.99
CA LYS A 125 -2.31 16.59 -15.28
C LYS A 125 -3.39 15.56 -15.62
N ASN A 126 -4.01 14.98 -14.61
CA ASN A 126 -5.09 14.01 -14.68
C ASN A 126 -6.25 14.43 -13.75
N PRO A 127 -6.90 15.57 -14.01
CA PRO A 127 -7.95 16.09 -13.13
C PRO A 127 -9.11 15.11 -13.03
N ALA A 128 -9.58 14.87 -11.81
CA ALA A 128 -10.64 13.89 -11.52
C ALA A 128 -10.42 12.50 -12.15
N ASN A 129 -9.16 12.07 -12.30
CA ASN A 129 -8.78 10.79 -12.90
C ASN A 129 -9.39 10.50 -14.29
N ARG A 130 -9.48 11.51 -15.17
CA ARG A 130 -10.00 11.35 -16.55
C ARG A 130 -9.26 10.32 -17.41
N LYS A 131 -7.98 10.03 -17.09
CA LYS A 131 -7.20 8.97 -17.74
C LYS A 131 -7.56 7.56 -17.25
N ASN A 132 -8.54 7.44 -16.36
CA ASN A 132 -9.11 6.17 -15.89
C ASN A 132 -8.06 5.24 -15.27
N VAL A 133 -7.14 5.80 -14.49
CA VAL A 133 -6.02 5.06 -13.89
C VAL A 133 -6.49 4.40 -12.61
N ASP A 134 -6.26 3.10 -12.48
CA ASP A 134 -6.52 2.33 -11.27
C ASP A 134 -5.33 2.45 -10.31
N VAL A 135 -4.14 2.06 -10.78
CA VAL A 135 -2.93 2.05 -9.96
C VAL A 135 -1.68 2.28 -10.81
N VAL A 136 -0.69 2.94 -10.22
CA VAL A 136 0.66 3.04 -10.79
C VAL A 136 1.62 2.21 -9.94
N ASP A 137 2.23 1.19 -10.53
CA ASP A 137 3.32 0.44 -9.91
C ASP A 137 4.67 1.00 -10.35
N VAL A 138 5.56 1.18 -9.38
CA VAL A 138 6.90 1.68 -9.61
C VAL A 138 7.88 0.68 -9.00
N GLU A 139 8.80 0.19 -9.82
CA GLU A 139 9.87 -0.72 -9.42
C GLU A 139 11.19 0.05 -9.38
N LEU A 140 11.90 -0.04 -8.25
CA LEU A 140 13.17 0.68 -8.05
C LEU A 140 14.23 -0.24 -7.45
N PRO A 141 15.47 -0.24 -8.00
CA PRO A 141 16.59 -0.99 -7.39
C PRO A 141 16.97 -0.47 -6.00
N THR A 142 16.74 0.82 -5.71
CA THR A 142 17.06 1.43 -4.42
C THR A 142 16.23 0.88 -3.26
N LEU A 143 15.14 0.16 -3.56
CA LEU A 143 14.29 -0.49 -2.57
C LEU A 143 14.72 -1.93 -2.22
N GLU A 144 15.91 -2.37 -2.63
CA GLU A 144 16.44 -3.72 -2.34
C GLU A 144 16.41 -4.07 -0.84
N GLY A 145 16.76 -3.12 0.03
CA GLY A 145 16.69 -3.29 1.48
C GLY A 145 15.26 -3.43 2.03
N LEU A 146 14.24 -3.17 1.20
CA LEU A 146 12.82 -3.25 1.50
C LEU A 146 12.11 -4.25 0.57
N ALA A 147 12.82 -5.23 0.00
CA ALA A 147 12.28 -6.14 -1.03
C ALA A 147 11.04 -6.96 -0.61
N GLY A 148 10.75 -7.10 0.69
CA GLY A 148 9.52 -7.71 1.20
C GLY A 148 8.35 -6.74 1.39
N LEU A 149 8.55 -5.44 1.14
CA LEU A 149 7.59 -4.38 1.37
C LEU A 149 7.20 -3.70 0.05
N ARG A 150 5.98 -3.20 0.01
CA ARG A 150 5.50 -2.29 -1.03
C ARG A 150 4.97 -1.03 -0.36
N LEU A 151 5.65 0.08 -0.57
CA LEU A 151 5.25 1.37 -0.02
C LEU A 151 4.12 1.92 -0.89
N VAL A 152 3.04 2.40 -0.27
CA VAL A 152 1.88 2.89 -1.01
C VAL A 152 1.62 4.34 -0.68
N ASP A 153 1.77 5.20 -1.68
CA ASP A 153 1.32 6.59 -1.63
C ASP A 153 -0.17 6.65 -1.95
N THR A 154 -0.90 7.31 -1.06
CA THR A 154 -2.36 7.41 -1.15
C THR A 154 -2.77 8.85 -1.44
N PRO A 155 -3.86 9.05 -2.21
CA PRO A 155 -4.54 10.34 -2.28
C PRO A 155 -4.85 10.92 -0.89
N GLY A 156 -4.97 12.24 -0.78
CA GLY A 156 -5.35 12.83 0.51
C GLY A 156 -6.78 12.43 0.89
N LEU A 157 -6.96 11.94 2.11
CA LEU A 157 -8.22 11.31 2.55
C LEU A 157 -9.43 12.25 2.59
N GLY A 158 -9.21 13.57 2.54
CA GLY A 158 -10.29 14.55 2.47
C GLY A 158 -11.09 14.53 1.16
N SER A 159 -10.56 13.95 0.06
CA SER A 159 -11.31 13.73 -1.18
C SER A 159 -11.68 12.26 -1.39
N ILE A 160 -10.85 11.32 -0.91
CA ILE A 160 -11.07 9.88 -1.09
C ILE A 160 -12.40 9.43 -0.47
N PHE A 161 -12.66 9.79 0.80
CA PHE A 161 -13.87 9.32 1.49
C PHE A 161 -15.16 9.94 0.94
N LYS A 162 -15.08 11.08 0.25
CA LYS A 162 -16.27 11.76 -0.32
C LYS A 162 -16.59 11.35 -1.75
N TYR A 163 -15.61 10.87 -2.53
CA TYR A 163 -15.81 10.53 -3.94
C TYR A 163 -15.69 9.03 -4.25
N HIS A 164 -14.99 8.24 -3.42
CA HIS A 164 -14.75 6.82 -3.67
C HIS A 164 -14.89 5.98 -2.40
N LEU A 165 -16.13 5.90 -1.88
CA LEU A 165 -16.49 4.96 -0.81
C LEU A 165 -16.27 3.50 -1.26
N GLU A 166 -16.43 3.20 -2.55
CA GLU A 166 -16.32 1.83 -3.09
C GLU A 166 -14.87 1.35 -3.33
N THR A 167 -13.90 2.24 -3.60
CA THR A 167 -12.51 1.83 -3.92
C THR A 167 -11.61 1.75 -2.68
N SER A 168 -11.91 2.55 -1.66
CA SER A 168 -11.07 2.69 -0.46
C SER A 168 -11.34 1.61 0.58
N GLU A 169 -12.60 1.17 0.67
CA GLU A 169 -13.01 0.06 1.52
C GLU A 169 -12.41 -1.29 1.08
N ASN A 170 -12.03 -1.41 -0.20
CA ASN A 170 -11.38 -2.62 -0.73
C ASN A 170 -9.87 -2.65 -0.52
N TRP A 171 -9.20 -1.50 -0.43
CA TRP A 171 -7.73 -1.46 -0.36
C TRP A 171 -7.18 -1.49 1.08
N LEU A 172 -7.82 -0.78 2.02
CA LEU A 172 -7.40 -0.77 3.43
C LEU A 172 -7.31 -2.17 4.09
N PRO A 173 -8.17 -3.15 3.78
CA PRO A 173 -8.06 -4.52 4.32
C PRO A 173 -6.79 -5.27 3.89
N GLU A 174 -6.13 -4.87 2.80
CA GLU A 174 -4.92 -5.53 2.30
C GLU A 174 -3.61 -4.92 2.82
N VAL A 175 -3.70 -3.78 3.53
CA VAL A 175 -2.55 -3.08 4.09
C VAL A 175 -2.04 -3.81 5.33
N GLY A 176 -0.78 -4.25 5.29
CA GLY A 176 -0.13 -4.90 6.43
C GLY A 176 0.34 -3.93 7.51
N ALA A 177 0.66 -2.68 7.14
CA ALA A 177 1.00 -1.61 8.08
C ALA A 177 0.61 -0.23 7.53
N ALA A 178 0.23 0.70 8.41
CA ALA A 178 -0.08 2.07 8.04
C ALA A 178 0.86 3.05 8.77
N LEU A 179 1.47 3.96 8.01
CA LEU A 179 2.23 5.11 8.49
C LEU A 179 1.34 6.34 8.43
N LEU A 180 1.08 6.97 9.57
CA LEU A 180 0.25 8.16 9.64
C LEU A 180 1.11 9.43 9.66
N ALA A 181 1.08 10.19 8.58
CA ALA A 181 1.70 11.51 8.49
C ALA A 181 0.77 12.59 9.08
N ILE A 182 1.24 13.25 10.14
CA ILE A 182 0.59 14.39 10.77
C ILE A 182 1.49 15.62 10.66
N SER A 183 0.89 16.80 10.57
CA SER A 183 1.66 18.05 10.58
C SER A 183 2.20 18.32 11.99
N ALA A 184 3.46 18.73 12.08
CA ALA A 184 4.09 19.13 13.34
C ALA A 184 3.67 20.54 13.79
N ASP A 185 3.19 21.38 12.86
CA ASP A 185 2.93 22.80 13.09
C ASP A 185 1.52 23.10 13.62
N ARG A 186 0.62 22.12 13.58
CA ARG A 186 -0.77 22.27 14.02
C ARG A 186 -1.20 21.12 14.95
N PRO A 187 -2.09 21.39 15.91
CA PRO A 187 -2.76 20.32 16.66
C PRO A 187 -3.49 19.35 15.72
N LEU A 188 -3.72 18.13 16.20
CA LEU A 188 -4.55 17.15 15.50
C LEU A 188 -5.93 17.74 15.24
N SER A 189 -6.31 17.79 13.97
CA SER A 189 -7.62 18.28 13.55
C SER A 189 -8.69 17.20 13.69
N GLY A 190 -9.96 17.59 13.52
CA GLY A 190 -11.08 16.64 13.54
C GLY A 190 -10.92 15.51 12.51
N ASP A 191 -10.46 15.81 11.30
CA ASP A 191 -10.30 14.78 10.27
C ASP A 191 -9.09 13.87 10.54
N ASP A 192 -8.03 14.37 11.21
CA ASP A 192 -6.92 13.51 11.67
C ASP A 192 -7.41 12.50 12.70
N LEU A 193 -8.20 12.96 13.67
CA LEU A 193 -8.79 12.09 14.70
C LEU A 193 -9.76 11.07 14.09
N GLN A 194 -10.55 11.47 13.11
CA GLN A 194 -11.46 10.58 12.40
C GLN A 194 -10.70 9.50 11.63
N LEU A 195 -9.65 9.89 10.90
CA LEU A 195 -8.77 8.96 10.21
C LEU A 195 -8.14 7.93 11.15
N ILE A 196 -7.60 8.35 12.30
CA ILE A 196 -7.05 7.45 13.31
C ILE A 196 -8.10 6.44 13.78
N ARG A 197 -9.35 6.89 14.01
CA ARG A 197 -10.45 6.02 14.43
C ARG A 197 -10.82 5.00 13.36
N ASP A 198 -10.86 5.41 12.09
CA ASP A 198 -11.20 4.52 11.00
C ASP A 198 -10.10 3.48 10.75
N LEU A 199 -8.83 3.88 10.83
CA LEU A 199 -7.70 2.95 10.71
C LEU A 199 -7.65 1.93 11.84
N ARG A 200 -7.99 2.32 13.08
CA ARG A 200 -8.04 1.39 14.21
C ARG A 200 -9.02 0.23 14.03
N LYS A 201 -10.01 0.35 13.14
CA LYS A 201 -10.96 -0.73 12.84
C LYS A 201 -10.32 -1.86 12.02
N HIS A 202 -9.33 -1.52 11.19
CA HIS A 202 -8.72 -2.43 10.21
C HIS A 202 -7.29 -2.83 10.59
N THR A 203 -6.55 -1.95 11.26
CA THR A 203 -5.16 -2.19 11.66
C THR A 203 -5.07 -2.13 13.20
N PRO A 204 -4.85 -3.28 13.89
CA PRO A 204 -4.92 -3.34 15.34
C PRO A 204 -3.77 -2.60 16.05
N ARG A 205 -2.73 -2.14 15.33
CA ARG A 205 -1.59 -1.43 15.90
C ARG A 205 -1.22 -0.22 15.03
N ILE A 206 -1.46 0.97 15.56
CA ILE A 206 -0.91 2.24 15.05
C ILE A 206 0.31 2.55 15.92
N VAL A 207 1.49 2.66 15.30
CA VAL A 207 2.76 2.98 15.97
C VAL A 207 3.11 4.44 15.71
#